data_AF-A0A1J5KTJ9-F1
#
_entry.id   AF-A0A1J5KTJ9-F1
#
_cell.length_a   1.000
_cell.length_b   1.000
_cell.length_c   1.000
_cell.angle_alpha   90.00
_cell.angle_beta   90.00
_cell.angle_gamma   90.00
#
_symmetry.space_group_name_H-M   'P 1'
#
loop_
_entity.id
_entity.type
_entity.pdbx_description
1 polymer ?
#
loop_
_entity_poly.entity_id
_entity_poly.type
_entity_poly.pdbx_seq_one_letter_code
_entity_poly.pdbx_strand_id
1 'polypeptide(L)'
;MKKVLIALALVVSSLASAKTINYDVFKTEKVVKSLSLRSLSIFDFKLAKETLSKTIISKTCSDNGRYGNRRSRRHDCSEVTVKTIKVAQVIAGYRPTGTIGRDGEVTNGKKMEFVTFNVSLDELSAESIALLNTRKGLFPKRSKFKRLANELFEISTERMGSKSHMVSILRK
;
A
#
# COMPACT_ATOMS: atom_id res chain seq x y z
N MET A 1 -17.73 39.84 9.95
CA MET A 1 -17.77 38.37 9.75
C MET A 1 -16.89 37.85 8.59
N LYS A 2 -15.76 38.51 8.24
CA LYS A 2 -14.87 38.06 7.14
C LYS A 2 -13.58 37.36 7.61
N LYS A 3 -13.24 37.44 8.90
CA LYS A 3 -11.99 36.89 9.47
C LYS A 3 -12.07 35.41 9.86
N VAL A 4 -13.28 34.88 10.07
CA VAL A 4 -13.50 33.47 10.47
C VAL A 4 -13.34 32.52 9.27
N LEU A 5 -13.68 32.98 8.06
CA LEU A 5 -13.57 32.18 6.83
C LEU A 5 -12.12 31.92 6.40
N ILE A 6 -11.20 32.83 6.72
CA ILE A 6 -9.77 32.68 6.37
C ILE A 6 -9.11 31.63 7.28
N ALA A 7 -9.50 31.55 8.55
CA ALA A 7 -9.00 30.53 9.47
C ALA A 7 -9.47 29.11 9.08
N LEU A 8 -10.70 28.97 8.56
CA LEU A 8 -11.21 27.68 8.08
C LEU A 8 -10.44 27.21 6.83
N ALA A 9 -10.15 28.11 5.89
CA ALA A 9 -9.36 27.80 4.70
C ALA A 9 -7.90 27.42 5.04
N LEU A 10 -7.31 28.07 6.04
CA LEU A 10 -5.95 27.76 6.50
C LEU A 10 -5.85 26.38 7.15
N VAL A 11 -6.86 25.95 7.92
CA VAL A 11 -6.90 24.60 8.53
C VAL A 11 -7.14 23.51 7.48
N VAL A 12 -7.93 23.78 6.43
CA VAL A 12 -8.07 22.85 5.29
C VAL A 12 -6.76 22.77 4.49
N SER A 13 -6.04 23.88 4.34
CA SER A 13 -4.75 23.91 3.62
C SER A 13 -3.58 23.30 4.41
N SER A 14 -3.63 23.28 5.75
CA SER A 14 -2.58 22.65 6.57
C SER A 14 -2.74 21.12 6.70
N LEU A 15 -3.95 20.59 6.47
CA LEU A 15 -4.17 19.17 6.18
C LEU A 15 -3.69 18.78 4.78
N ALA A 16 -3.58 19.75 3.87
CA ALA A 16 -3.01 19.59 2.53
C ALA A 16 -1.47 19.75 2.51
N SER A 17 -0.80 19.83 3.68
CA SER A 17 0.61 19.47 3.79
C SER A 17 0.73 17.95 3.64
N ALA A 18 0.52 17.55 2.39
CA ALA A 18 0.87 16.28 1.84
C ALA A 18 2.35 16.07 2.17
N LYS A 19 2.59 15.33 3.27
CA LYS A 19 3.65 14.32 3.24
C LYS A 19 3.56 13.70 1.86
N THR A 20 4.66 13.74 1.14
CA THR A 20 4.87 13.15 -0.18
C THR A 20 4.57 11.66 -0.08
N ILE A 21 3.28 11.35 -0.12
CA ILE A 21 2.73 10.02 -0.06
C ILE A 21 2.77 9.53 -1.49
N ASN A 22 3.92 9.00 -1.86
CA ASN A 22 4.07 8.16 -3.02
C ASN A 22 3.65 6.76 -2.57
N TYR A 23 2.34 6.48 -2.55
CA TYR A 23 1.87 5.11 -2.41
C TYR A 23 2.02 4.44 -3.76
N ASP A 24 3.24 3.97 -4.02
CA ASP A 24 3.39 2.89 -4.98
C ASP A 24 2.57 1.72 -4.44
N VAL A 25 1.47 1.40 -5.14
CA VAL A 25 0.55 0.35 -4.71
C VAL A 25 1.24 -1.00 -4.76
N PHE A 26 2.23 -1.16 -5.65
CA PHE A 26 2.89 -2.40 -5.99
C PHE A 26 4.25 -2.58 -5.30
N LYS A 27 4.36 -2.13 -4.05
CA LYS A 27 5.57 -2.40 -3.25
C LYS A 27 5.73 -3.91 -3.04
N THR A 28 6.80 -4.44 -3.59
CA THR A 28 7.25 -5.83 -3.40
C THR A 28 7.97 -6.02 -2.06
N GLU A 29 8.43 -4.93 -1.42
CA GLU A 29 9.19 -4.99 -0.17
C GLU A 29 8.56 -4.15 0.94
N LYS A 30 8.55 -4.68 2.16
CA LYS A 30 8.01 -4.03 3.35
C LYS A 30 8.86 -4.30 4.57
N VAL A 31 9.16 -3.26 5.33
CA VAL A 31 9.90 -3.38 6.60
C VAL A 31 8.92 -3.63 7.73
N VAL A 32 9.16 -4.70 8.49
CA VAL A 32 8.43 -5.06 9.72
C VAL A 32 9.33 -4.96 10.94
N LYS A 33 8.73 -4.68 12.10
CA LYS A 33 9.44 -4.60 13.38
C LYS A 33 9.31 -5.91 14.13
N SER A 34 10.45 -6.53 14.44
CA SER A 34 10.54 -7.72 15.28
C SER A 34 12.01 -7.95 15.66
N LEU A 35 12.26 -8.48 16.86
CA LEU A 35 13.59 -9.00 17.22
C LEU A 35 13.92 -10.29 16.47
N SER A 36 12.90 -11.11 16.21
CA SER A 36 13.01 -12.36 15.49
C SER A 36 11.73 -12.62 14.71
N LEU A 37 11.85 -12.80 13.41
CA LEU A 37 10.79 -13.31 12.55
C LEU A 37 10.89 -14.84 12.50
N ARG A 38 10.18 -15.52 13.40
CA ARG A 38 9.87 -16.95 13.22
C ARG A 38 8.47 -17.04 12.60
N SER A 39 8.28 -17.97 11.67
CA SER A 39 6.99 -18.34 11.07
C SER A 39 6.28 -17.30 10.18
N LEU A 40 7.00 -16.60 9.28
CA LEU A 40 6.31 -15.82 8.25
C LEU A 40 5.77 -16.77 7.17
N SER A 41 4.46 -16.71 6.90
CA SER A 41 3.83 -17.59 5.93
C SER A 41 2.63 -16.93 5.26
N ILE A 42 2.30 -17.36 4.05
CA ILE A 42 1.10 -16.90 3.37
C ILE A 42 -0.13 -17.32 4.17
N PHE A 43 -0.97 -16.33 4.48
CA PHE A 43 -2.19 -16.47 5.26
C PHE A 43 -3.43 -16.49 4.37
N ASP A 44 -3.53 -15.57 3.40
CA ASP A 44 -4.66 -15.48 2.47
C ASP A 44 -4.22 -14.86 1.14
N PHE A 45 -5.00 -15.12 0.09
CA PHE A 45 -4.85 -14.50 -1.22
C PHE A 45 -6.24 -14.14 -1.76
N LYS A 46 -6.46 -12.86 -2.06
CA LYS A 46 -7.81 -12.38 -2.37
C LYS A 46 -7.81 -11.19 -3.32
N LEU A 47 -8.90 -10.99 -4.06
CA LEU A 47 -9.14 -9.73 -4.76
C LEU A 47 -9.49 -8.64 -3.75
N ALA A 48 -8.85 -7.49 -3.89
CA ALA A 48 -9.16 -6.28 -3.17
C ALA A 48 -9.62 -5.22 -4.16
N LYS A 49 -10.80 -4.64 -3.89
CA LYS A 49 -11.49 -3.80 -4.86
C LYS A 49 -10.95 -2.37 -4.91
N GLU A 50 -10.16 -1.95 -3.92
CA GLU A 50 -9.84 -0.55 -3.70
C GLU A 50 -8.43 -0.40 -3.14
N THR A 51 -7.45 -0.09 -4.00
CA THR A 51 -6.20 0.51 -3.52
C THR A 51 -5.95 1.81 -4.27
N LEU A 52 -5.72 2.88 -3.52
CA LEU A 52 -5.50 4.22 -4.04
C LEU A 52 -4.08 4.30 -4.62
N SER A 53 -3.99 4.42 -5.94
CA SER A 53 -2.77 4.79 -6.65
C SER A 53 -2.78 6.29 -6.90
N LYS A 54 -1.64 6.94 -6.72
CA LYS A 54 -1.46 8.37 -6.98
C LYS A 54 -0.45 8.53 -8.10
N THR A 55 -0.89 9.07 -9.23
CA THR A 55 -0.03 9.46 -10.34
C THR A 55 0.12 10.98 -10.34
N ILE A 56 1.36 11.47 -10.35
CA ILE A 56 1.64 12.89 -10.48
C ILE A 56 1.91 13.16 -11.96
N ILE A 57 1.03 13.90 -12.62
CA ILE A 57 1.21 14.35 -13.98
C ILE A 57 1.66 15.81 -13.92
N SER A 58 2.95 16.05 -14.12
CA SER A 58 3.49 17.40 -14.25
C SER A 58 3.15 17.94 -15.63
N LYS A 59 2.28 18.95 -15.71
CA LYS A 59 1.98 19.66 -16.95
C LYS A 59 2.50 21.08 -16.86
N THR A 60 3.12 21.57 -17.92
CA THR A 60 3.42 23.00 -18.03
C THR A 60 2.10 23.75 -18.20
N CYS A 61 1.81 24.69 -17.30
CA CYS A 61 0.61 25.50 -17.44
C CYS A 61 0.64 26.29 -18.76
N SER A 62 -0.47 26.25 -19.50
CA SER A 62 -0.68 27.11 -20.67
C SER A 62 -1.16 28.48 -20.20
N ASP A 63 -0.42 29.54 -20.56
CA ASP A 63 -0.80 30.93 -20.35
C ASP A 63 -1.93 31.34 -21.32
N ASN A 64 -3.15 30.83 -21.10
CA ASN A 64 -4.35 31.29 -21.82
C ASN A 64 -4.97 32.56 -21.19
N GLY A 65 -4.17 33.36 -20.48
CA GLY A 65 -4.53 34.69 -20.04
C GLY A 65 -3.99 35.73 -20.99
N ARG A 66 -4.84 36.26 -21.88
CA ARG A 66 -4.60 37.57 -22.51
C ARG A 66 -4.33 38.56 -21.38
N TYR A 67 -3.13 39.15 -21.33
CA TYR A 67 -2.82 40.55 -20.98
C TYR A 67 -1.35 40.70 -20.55
N GLY A 68 -0.57 41.37 -21.39
CA GLY A 68 0.46 42.33 -20.98
C GLY A 68 1.80 41.79 -20.48
N ASN A 69 2.81 41.86 -21.34
CA ASN A 69 4.20 42.22 -21.04
C ASN A 69 4.70 42.01 -19.60
N ARG A 70 5.27 40.84 -19.32
CA ARG A 70 6.49 40.62 -18.49
C ARG A 70 6.74 39.12 -18.37
N ARG A 71 7.81 38.65 -19.02
CA ARG A 71 8.47 37.33 -18.84
C ARG A 71 7.56 36.25 -18.24
N SER A 72 6.89 35.49 -19.11
CA SER A 72 6.21 34.24 -18.81
C SER A 72 7.11 33.33 -17.95
N ARG A 73 6.97 33.42 -16.63
CA ARG A 73 7.53 32.45 -15.72
C ARG A 73 6.70 31.20 -15.94
N ARG A 74 7.21 30.27 -16.77
CA ARG A 74 6.62 28.94 -16.94
C ARG A 74 6.47 28.34 -15.55
N HIS A 75 5.24 28.31 -15.04
CA HIS A 75 4.93 27.67 -13.79
C HIS A 75 4.58 26.21 -14.11
N ASP A 76 5.35 25.29 -13.55
CA ASP A 76 5.02 23.87 -13.62
C ASP A 76 3.80 23.63 -12.73
N CYS A 77 2.72 23.18 -13.37
CA CYS A 77 1.48 22.83 -12.70
C CYS A 77 1.43 21.32 -12.57
N SER A 78 1.76 20.82 -11.39
CA SER A 78 1.62 19.41 -11.09
C SER A 78 0.16 19.06 -10.81
N GLU A 79 -0.45 18.30 -11.70
CA GLU A 79 -1.76 17.68 -11.47
C GLU A 79 -1.55 16.35 -10.76
N VAL A 80 -2.24 16.16 -9.63
CA VAL A 80 -2.20 14.90 -8.89
C VAL A 80 -3.47 14.13 -9.20
N THR A 81 -3.36 13.04 -9.94
CA THR A 81 -4.49 12.14 -10.21
C THR A 81 -4.45 10.96 -9.24
N VAL A 82 -5.51 10.82 -8.43
CA VAL A 82 -5.71 9.64 -7.59
C VAL A 82 -6.66 8.70 -8.32
N LYS A 83 -6.22 7.46 -8.56
CA LYS A 83 -7.02 6.40 -9.19
C LYS A 83 -7.17 5.22 -8.25
N THR A 84 -8.38 4.73 -8.11
CA THR A 84 -8.65 3.46 -7.42
C THR A 84 -8.46 2.33 -8.42
N ILE A 85 -7.52 1.43 -8.13
CA ILE A 85 -7.26 0.25 -8.95
C ILE A 85 -7.68 -1.03 -8.20
N LYS A 86 -8.17 -2.01 -8.95
CA LYS A 86 -8.42 -3.36 -8.44
C LYS A 86 -7.11 -4.13 -8.46
N VAL A 87 -6.79 -4.80 -7.37
CA VAL A 87 -5.54 -5.55 -7.21
C VAL A 87 -5.82 -6.89 -6.54
N ALA A 88 -4.90 -7.83 -6.70
CA ALA A 88 -4.87 -9.02 -5.87
C ALA A 88 -3.97 -8.77 -4.66
N GLN A 89 -4.38 -9.24 -3.48
CA GLN A 89 -3.67 -9.05 -2.22
C GLN A 89 -3.18 -10.38 -1.69
N VAL A 90 -1.86 -10.52 -1.63
CA VAL A 90 -1.19 -11.61 -0.91
C VAL A 90 -0.96 -11.15 0.52
N ILE A 91 -1.54 -11.86 1.48
CA ILE A 91 -1.43 -11.53 2.90
C ILE A 91 -0.51 -12.55 3.55
N ALA A 92 0.62 -12.10 4.08
CA ALA A 92 1.53 -12.89 4.88
C ALA A 92 1.30 -12.63 6.37
N GLY A 93 1.14 -13.69 7.16
CA GLY A 93 1.02 -13.61 8.61
C GLY A 93 2.35 -13.90 9.29
N TYR A 94 2.68 -13.15 10.34
CA TYR A 94 3.83 -13.41 11.21
C TYR A 94 3.50 -13.11 12.66
N ARG A 95 4.33 -13.58 13.59
CA ARG A 95 4.19 -13.34 15.03
C ARG A 95 5.44 -12.61 15.52
N PRO A 96 5.40 -11.28 15.72
CA PRO A 96 6.57 -10.53 16.14
C PRO A 96 6.98 -10.89 17.56
N THR A 97 8.28 -10.87 17.82
CA THR A 97 8.85 -11.07 19.16
C THR A 97 9.62 -9.83 19.58
N GLY A 98 9.66 -9.53 20.89
CA GLY A 98 10.37 -8.36 21.40
C GLY A 98 9.84 -7.00 20.93
N THR A 99 8.57 -6.95 20.49
CA THR A 99 7.87 -5.70 20.23
C THR A 99 7.06 -5.31 21.47
N ILE A 100 7.11 -4.02 21.81
CA ILE A 100 6.38 -3.44 22.93
C ILE A 100 5.12 -2.80 22.33
N GLY A 101 3.95 -3.24 22.79
CA GLY A 101 2.67 -2.65 22.43
C GLY A 101 2.51 -1.23 22.98
N ARG A 102 1.44 -0.53 22.59
CA ARG A 102 1.16 0.84 23.08
C ARG A 102 1.01 0.91 24.60
N ASP A 103 0.54 -0.18 25.21
CA ASP A 103 0.29 -0.27 26.65
C ASP A 103 1.52 -0.76 27.44
N GLY A 104 2.70 -0.83 26.80
CA GLY A 104 3.91 -1.38 27.41
C GLY A 104 3.97 -2.91 27.45
N GLU A 105 2.93 -3.61 27.01
CA GLU A 105 2.92 -5.08 26.98
C GLU A 105 3.91 -5.62 25.94
N VAL A 106 4.82 -6.50 26.38
CA VAL A 106 5.70 -7.25 25.46
C VAL A 106 4.89 -8.37 24.81
N THR A 107 4.65 -8.25 23.51
CA THR A 107 3.73 -9.16 22.81
C THR A 107 4.34 -10.53 22.52
N ASN A 108 5.66 -10.69 22.46
CA ASN A 108 6.39 -11.97 22.36
C ASN A 108 5.65 -13.10 21.58
N GLY A 109 5.16 -12.80 20.39
CA GLY A 109 4.48 -13.77 19.51
C GLY A 109 3.04 -14.12 19.89
N LYS A 110 2.45 -13.51 20.93
CA LYS A 110 1.05 -13.70 21.33
C LYS A 110 0.06 -13.22 20.26
N LYS A 111 0.41 -12.17 19.52
CA LYS A 111 -0.45 -11.56 18.49
C LYS A 111 0.11 -11.86 17.10
N MET A 112 -0.79 -12.17 16.17
CA MET A 112 -0.44 -12.31 14.75
C MET A 112 -0.57 -10.95 14.09
N GLU A 113 0.47 -10.56 13.36
CA GLU A 113 0.49 -9.38 12.50
C GLU A 113 0.51 -9.81 11.04
N PHE A 114 0.12 -8.89 10.17
CA PHE A 114 -0.05 -9.16 8.75
C PHE A 114 0.72 -8.15 7.89
N VAL A 115 1.40 -8.66 6.87
CA VAL A 115 1.99 -7.88 5.79
C VAL A 115 1.19 -8.17 4.53
N THR A 116 0.69 -7.14 3.88
CA THR A 116 -0.09 -7.28 2.63
C THR A 116 0.74 -6.81 1.46
N PHE A 117 0.84 -7.60 0.40
CA PHE A 117 1.44 -7.21 -0.87
C PHE A 117 0.33 -7.10 -1.92
N ASN A 118 0.33 -6.00 -2.68
CA ASN A 118 -0.61 -5.84 -3.78
C ASN A 118 0.08 -6.26 -5.08
N VAL A 119 -0.62 -7.04 -5.88
CA VAL A 119 -0.18 -7.55 -7.18
C VAL A 119 -1.16 -7.04 -8.22
N SER A 120 -0.64 -6.60 -9.38
CA SER A 120 -1.50 -6.19 -10.49
C SER A 120 -2.33 -7.37 -10.98
N LEU A 121 -3.57 -7.12 -11.41
CA LEU A 121 -4.38 -8.17 -12.03
C LEU A 121 -3.82 -8.58 -13.38
N ASP A 122 -3.11 -7.68 -14.07
CA ASP A 122 -2.48 -7.95 -15.38
C ASP A 122 -1.36 -8.98 -15.26
N GLU A 123 -0.81 -9.16 -14.05
CA GLU A 123 0.24 -10.15 -13.78
C GLU A 123 -0.33 -11.56 -13.56
N LEU A 124 -1.64 -11.71 -13.41
CA LEU A 124 -2.31 -12.97 -13.08
C LEU A 124 -2.98 -13.60 -14.31
N SER A 125 -2.99 -14.93 -14.38
CA SER A 125 -3.77 -15.64 -15.42
C SER A 125 -5.27 -15.46 -15.22
N ALA A 126 -6.03 -15.50 -16.31
CA ALA A 126 -7.50 -15.43 -16.27
C ALA A 126 -8.11 -16.51 -15.35
N GLU A 127 -7.51 -17.70 -15.33
CA GLU A 127 -7.89 -18.80 -14.42
C GLU A 127 -7.66 -18.44 -12.95
N SER A 128 -6.52 -17.84 -12.62
CA SER A 128 -6.20 -17.38 -11.26
C SER A 128 -7.20 -16.31 -10.80
N ILE A 129 -7.52 -15.36 -11.70
CA ILE A 129 -8.52 -14.31 -11.43
C ILE A 129 -9.91 -14.93 -11.24
N ALA A 130 -10.30 -15.89 -12.07
CA ALA A 130 -11.57 -16.61 -11.93
C ALA A 130 -11.63 -17.35 -10.59
N LEU A 131 -10.55 -18.03 -10.20
CA LEU A 131 -10.46 -18.72 -8.91
C LEU A 131 -10.61 -17.74 -7.74
N LEU A 132 -9.92 -16.59 -7.78
CA LEU A 132 -10.06 -15.56 -6.75
C LEU A 132 -11.43 -14.87 -6.73
N ASN A 133 -12.14 -14.85 -7.87
CA ASN A 133 -13.52 -14.39 -7.97
C ASN A 133 -14.56 -15.41 -7.48
N THR A 134 -14.20 -16.69 -7.35
CA THR A 134 -15.14 -17.68 -6.79
C THR A 134 -15.52 -17.24 -5.38
N ARG A 135 -16.78 -16.83 -5.21
CA ARG A 135 -17.29 -16.30 -3.94
C ARG A 135 -16.86 -17.21 -2.81
N LYS A 136 -16.31 -16.61 -1.74
CA LYS A 136 -16.11 -17.25 -0.44
C LYS A 136 -17.46 -17.79 0.02
N GLY A 137 -17.80 -19.03 -0.37
CA GLY A 137 -18.98 -19.73 0.12
C GLY A 137 -18.91 -19.91 1.64
N LEU A 138 -19.98 -20.44 2.24
CA LEU A 138 -20.15 -20.64 3.69
C LEU A 138 -18.93 -21.28 4.39
N PHE A 139 -18.10 -22.03 3.65
CA PHE A 139 -16.78 -22.47 4.06
C PHE A 139 -15.73 -21.86 3.12
N PRO A 140 -14.90 -20.90 3.58
CA PRO A 140 -13.91 -20.29 2.72
C PRO A 140 -12.87 -21.35 2.35
N LYS A 141 -12.68 -21.55 1.04
CA LYS A 141 -11.56 -22.32 0.44
C LYS A 141 -10.21 -21.59 0.66
N ARG A 142 -9.97 -21.04 1.86
CA ARG A 142 -8.72 -20.34 2.26
C ARG A 142 -7.49 -21.18 1.93
N SER A 143 -7.58 -22.50 2.09
CA SER A 143 -6.51 -23.43 1.72
C SER A 143 -6.18 -23.38 0.22
N LYS A 144 -7.18 -23.27 -0.67
CA LYS A 144 -6.97 -23.16 -2.12
C LYS A 144 -6.34 -21.81 -2.50
N PHE A 145 -6.78 -20.72 -1.88
CA PHE A 145 -6.19 -19.39 -2.12
C PHE A 145 -4.76 -19.28 -1.59
N LYS A 146 -4.52 -19.81 -0.39
CA LYS A 146 -3.17 -19.94 0.16
C LYS A 146 -2.28 -20.80 -0.73
N ARG A 147 -2.79 -21.92 -1.22
CA ARG A 147 -2.06 -22.80 -2.16
C ARG A 147 -1.72 -22.06 -3.44
N LEU A 148 -2.69 -21.39 -4.07
CA LEU A 148 -2.46 -20.59 -5.28
C LEU A 148 -1.37 -19.53 -5.05
N ALA A 149 -1.41 -18.81 -3.93
CA ALA A 149 -0.38 -17.83 -3.63
C ALA A 149 1.00 -18.46 -3.37
N ASN A 150 1.07 -19.63 -2.74
CA ASN A 150 2.34 -20.36 -2.59
C ASN A 150 2.89 -20.90 -3.92
N GLU A 151 2.02 -21.18 -4.90
CA GLU A 151 2.40 -21.59 -6.26
C GLU A 151 2.94 -20.41 -7.07
N LEU A 152 2.33 -19.22 -6.94
CA LEU A 152 2.69 -18.04 -7.72
C LEU A 152 3.81 -17.19 -7.10
N PHE A 153 3.95 -17.21 -5.77
CA PHE A 153 4.83 -16.30 -5.05
C PHE A 153 5.70 -17.03 -4.05
N GLU A 154 6.87 -16.44 -3.83
CA GLU A 154 7.79 -16.75 -2.75
C GLU A 154 7.90 -15.52 -1.85
N ILE A 155 7.99 -15.74 -0.53
CA ILE A 155 8.26 -14.66 0.41
C ILE A 155 9.64 -14.88 1.02
N SER A 156 10.51 -13.90 0.81
CA SER A 156 11.83 -13.85 1.42
C SER A 156 11.84 -12.87 2.59
N THR A 157 12.75 -13.10 3.53
CA THR A 157 12.94 -12.22 4.68
C THR A 157 14.42 -11.97 4.90
N GLU A 158 14.80 -10.71 5.03
CA GLU A 158 16.17 -10.29 5.32
C GLU A 158 16.20 -9.47 6.62
N ARG A 159 17.20 -9.69 7.47
CA ARG A 159 17.36 -8.92 8.70
C ARG A 159 18.06 -7.58 8.37
N MET A 160 17.38 -6.46 8.59
CA MET A 160 17.94 -5.12 8.33
C MET A 160 18.57 -4.44 9.56
N GLY A 161 18.60 -5.13 10.71
CA GLY A 161 19.16 -4.59 11.94
C GLY A 161 18.76 -5.39 13.18
N SER A 162 18.91 -4.78 14.36
CA SER A 162 18.64 -5.49 15.63
C SER A 162 17.16 -5.81 15.85
N LYS A 163 16.24 -4.97 15.33
CA LYS A 163 14.78 -5.01 15.60
C LYS A 163 13.90 -4.91 14.35
N SER A 164 14.45 -5.12 13.16
CA SER A 164 13.75 -4.96 11.89
C SER A 164 14.09 -6.05 10.88
N HIS A 165 13.08 -6.43 10.10
CA HIS A 165 13.21 -7.34 8.98
C HIS A 165 12.58 -6.72 7.74
N MET A 166 13.24 -6.86 6.60
CA MET A 166 12.65 -6.67 5.29
C MET A 166 11.91 -7.94 4.90
N VAL A 167 10.67 -7.81 4.49
CA VAL A 167 9.87 -8.89 3.92
C VAL A 167 9.62 -8.53 2.47
N SER A 168 10.06 -9.40 1.57
CA SER A 168 9.93 -9.18 0.14
C SER A 168 9.09 -10.30 -0.48
N ILE A 169 8.17 -9.93 -1.38
CA ILE A 169 7.44 -10.89 -2.21
C ILE A 169 8.11 -10.97 -3.58
N LEU A 170 8.40 -12.18 -4.01
CA LEU A 170 8.98 -12.50 -5.30
C LEU A 170 8.01 -13.38 -6.07
N ARG A 171 7.92 -13.17 -7.37
CA ARG A 171 7.17 -14.05 -8.27
C ARG A 171 8.03 -15.25 -8.63
N LYS A 172 7.41 -16.43 -8.67
CA LYS A 172 8.04 -17.67 -9.15
C LYS A 172 7.96 -17.81 -10.66
#